data_AF-A0A9N7MJC2-F1
#
_entry.id   AF-A0A9N7MJC2-F1
#
_cell.length_a   1.000
_cell.length_b   1.000
_cell.length_c   1.000
_cell.angle_alpha   90.00
_cell.angle_beta   90.00
_cell.angle_gamma   90.00
#
_symmetry.space_group_name_H-M   'P 1'
#
loop_
_entity.id
_entity.type
_entity.pdbx_description
1 polymer ?
#
loop_
_entity_poly.entity_id
_entity_poly.type
_entity_poly.pdbx_seq_one_letter_code
_entity_poly.pdbx_strand_id
1 'polypeptide(L)'
;LFTGQRVNIQKSSAFFSKNTSLTAQNQVCAIMAGIQLHSSTRYLGLPLGIGRSKSEVFSYVLDSVKAKLWSWTNKMISVAGKE
;
A
#
# COMPACT_ATOMS: atom_id res chain seq x y z
N LEU A 1 -9.24 0.39 30.68
CA LEU A 1 -8.69 0.92 29.40
C LEU A 1 -9.23 0.05 28.28
N PHE A 2 -9.86 0.70 27.30
CA PHE A 2 -11.12 0.28 26.70
C PHE A 2 -10.91 -0.58 25.43
N THR A 3 -11.86 -1.49 25.15
CA THR A 3 -11.96 -2.53 24.09
C THR A 3 -11.30 -3.90 24.33
N GLY A 4 -10.25 -4.04 25.14
CA GLY A 4 -9.58 -5.34 25.37
C GLY A 4 -8.84 -5.93 24.16
N GLN A 5 -8.73 -5.15 23.08
CA GLN A 5 -8.04 -5.55 21.86
C GLN A 5 -6.52 -5.39 22.00
N ARG A 6 -5.77 -6.23 21.28
CA ARG A 6 -4.30 -6.16 21.19
C ARG A 6 -3.89 -5.77 19.78
N VAL A 7 -2.96 -4.82 19.67
CA VAL A 7 -2.39 -4.41 18.38
C VAL A 7 -1.48 -5.51 17.85
N ASN A 8 -1.63 -5.86 16.58
CA ASN A 8 -0.71 -6.76 15.90
C ASN A 8 0.49 -5.97 15.36
N ILE A 9 1.59 -5.99 16.10
CA ILE A 9 2.84 -5.27 15.77
C ILE A 9 3.43 -5.76 14.45
N GLN A 10 3.32 -7.05 14.11
CA GLN A 10 3.84 -7.61 12.85
C GLN A 10 3.10 -7.09 11.61
N LYS A 11 1.83 -6.70 11.77
CA LYS A 11 1.01 -6.12 10.70
C LYS A 11 0.95 -4.60 10.74
N SER A 12 1.60 -4.00 11.73
CA SER A 12 1.60 -2.56 11.96
C SER A 12 2.91 -1.95 11.46
N SER A 13 2.83 -0.73 10.94
CA SER A 13 3.98 0.01 10.42
C SER A 13 3.80 1.50 10.68
N ALA A 14 4.91 2.22 10.86
CA ALA A 14 4.90 3.67 10.95
C ALA A 14 5.34 4.30 9.61
N PHE A 15 4.73 5.43 9.26
CA PHE A 15 5.11 6.26 8.11
C PHE A 15 5.35 7.68 8.60
N PHE A 16 6.44 8.29 8.12
CA PHE A 16 6.86 9.62 8.55
C PHE A 16 6.94 10.58 7.37
N SER A 17 6.72 11.87 7.65
CA SER A 17 6.94 12.90 6.65
C SER A 17 8.43 13.02 6.30
N LYS A 18 8.73 13.53 5.10
CA LYS A 18 10.11 13.78 4.65
C LYS A 18 10.91 14.71 5.57
N ASN A 19 10.24 15.51 6.40
CA ASN A 19 10.88 16.45 7.33
C ASN A 19 11.28 15.77 8.66
N THR A 20 11.08 14.47 8.80
CA THR A 20 11.37 13.75 10.04
C THR A 20 12.76 13.14 9.95
N SER A 21 13.67 13.49 10.86
CA SER A 21 15.02 12.92 10.88
C SER A 21 14.99 11.42 11.18
N LEU A 22 15.92 10.65 10.62
CA LEU A 22 16.00 9.20 10.83
C LEU A 22 16.14 8.85 12.33
N THR A 23 16.87 9.67 13.09
CA THR A 23 17.01 9.53 14.54
C THR A 23 15.66 9.61 15.25
N ALA A 24 14.83 10.61 14.91
CA ALA A 24 13.51 10.76 15.49
C ALA A 24 12.58 9.61 15.08
N GLN A 25 12.65 9.14 13.83
CA GLN A 25 11.89 7.98 13.36
C GLN A 25 12.23 6.72 14.17
N ASN A 26 13.52 6.44 14.35
CA ASN A 26 13.99 5.29 15.11
C ASN A 26 13.58 5.37 16.59
N GLN A 27 13.66 6.55 17.20
CA GLN A 27 13.20 6.77 18.58
C GLN A 27 11.70 6.47 18.73
N VAL A 28 10.87 6.99 17.83
CA VAL A 28 9.42 6.74 17.85
C VAL A 28 9.12 5.26 17.65
N CYS A 29 9.76 4.61 16.67
CA CYS A 29 9.57 3.17 16.45
C CYS A 29 10.00 2.32 17.66
N ALA A 30 11.07 2.69 18.35
CA ALA A 30 11.53 2.01 19.56
C ALA A 30 10.48 2.14 20.70
N ILE A 31 9.89 3.33 20.88
CA ILE A 31 8.82 3.56 21.86
C ILE A 31 7.57 2.75 21.51
N MET A 32 7.24 2.62 20.23
CA MET A 32 6.06 1.89 19.75
C MET A 32 6.26 0.37 19.67
N ALA A 33 7.01 -0.22 20.60
CA ALA A 33 7.28 -1.67 20.67
C ALA A 33 7.98 -2.24 19.42
N GLY A 34 8.84 -1.46 18.76
CA GLY A 34 9.69 -1.93 17.66
C GLY A 34 8.96 -2.09 16.32
N ILE A 35 7.88 -1.33 16.10
CA ILE A 35 7.21 -1.26 14.80
C ILE A 35 8.22 -0.86 13.72
N GLN A 36 8.16 -1.55 12.58
CA GLN A 36 9.08 -1.33 11.47
C GLN A 36 8.74 -0.06 10.69
N LEU A 37 9.79 0.61 10.21
CA LEU A 37 9.66 1.70 9.25
C LEU A 37 9.32 1.11 7.88
N HIS A 38 8.21 1.52 7.28
CA HIS A 38 7.78 1.00 5.99
C HIS A 38 8.08 1.98 4.85
N SER A 39 8.77 1.50 3.82
CA SER A 39 9.22 2.30 2.68
C SER A 39 8.16 2.48 1.59
N SER A 40 7.12 1.64 1.53
CA SER A 40 6.10 1.66 0.47
C SER A 40 4.72 1.31 0.99
N THR A 41 4.09 2.19 1.76
CA THR A 41 2.86 1.82 2.45
C THR A 41 1.66 1.87 1.50
N ARG A 42 1.03 0.72 1.24
CA ARG A 42 -0.31 0.64 0.63
C ARG A 42 -1.33 0.32 1.71
N TYR A 43 -2.44 1.04 1.75
CA TYR A 43 -3.59 0.73 2.58
C TYR A 43 -4.76 0.31 1.73
N LEU A 44 -5.26 -0.91 1.97
CA LEU A 44 -6.34 -1.50 1.15
C LEU A 44 -6.03 -1.47 -0.36
N GLY A 45 -4.75 -1.61 -0.72
CA GLY A 45 -4.29 -1.57 -2.12
C GLY A 45 -4.02 -0.18 -2.68
N LEU A 46 -4.24 0.89 -1.90
CA LEU A 46 -4.00 2.27 -2.31
C LEU A 46 -2.68 2.79 -1.70
N PRO A 47 -1.79 3.43 -2.47
CA PRO A 47 -0.60 4.06 -1.92
C PRO A 47 -0.96 5.13 -0.87
N LEU A 48 -0.41 4.98 0.33
CA LEU A 48 -0.44 5.97 1.40
C LEU A 48 0.76 6.90 1.24
N GLY A 49 0.50 8.18 1.03
CA GLY A 49 1.53 9.19 0.78
C GLY A 49 1.59 9.58 -0.69
N ILE A 50 0.76 10.57 -1.06
CA ILE A 50 0.84 11.20 -2.36
C ILE A 50 2.13 12.04 -2.37
N GLY A 51 3.14 11.56 -3.10
CA GLY A 51 4.33 12.36 -3.42
C GLY A 51 3.98 13.55 -4.34
N ARG A 52 5.00 14.27 -4.81
CA ARG A 52 4.78 15.42 -5.73
C ARG A 52 4.21 14.98 -7.09
N SER A 53 4.47 13.75 -7.51
CA SER A 53 4.01 13.22 -8.79
C SER A 53 2.75 12.37 -8.62
N LYS A 54 1.61 12.92 -9.06
CA LYS A 54 0.36 12.15 -9.17
C LYS A 54 0.51 10.97 -10.15
N SER A 55 1.34 11.13 -11.17
CA SER A 55 1.59 10.10 -12.19
C SER A 55 2.18 8.82 -11.60
N GLU A 56 3.09 8.94 -10.62
CA GLU A 56 3.71 7.81 -9.94
C GLU A 56 2.72 7.09 -9.01
N VAL A 57 1.80 7.84 -8.40
CA VAL A 57 0.76 7.30 -7.52
C VAL A 57 -0.30 6.52 -8.32
N PHE A 58 -0.66 7.00 -9.51
CA PHE A 58 -1.70 6.40 -10.34
C PHE A 58 -1.18 5.36 -11.34
N SER A 59 0.14 5.18 -11.49
CA SER A 59 0.72 4.14 -12.36
C SER A 59 0.20 2.74 -12.01
N TYR A 60 0.07 2.45 -10.72
CA TYR A 60 -0.50 1.19 -10.23
C TYR A 60 -1.93 0.92 -10.74
N VAL A 61 -2.75 1.97 -10.89
CA VAL A 61 -4.11 1.84 -11.42
C VAL A 61 -4.05 1.47 -12.90
N LEU A 62 -3.19 2.14 -13.67
CA LEU A 62 -2.98 1.82 -15.09
C LEU A 62 -2.45 0.40 -15.27
N ASP A 63 -1.50 -0.03 -14.45
CA ASP A 63 -0.94 -1.39 -14.50
C ASP A 63 -1.99 -2.45 -14.13
N SER A 64 -2.84 -2.16 -13.13
CA SER A 64 -3.95 -3.04 -12.76
C SER A 64 -4.98 -3.20 -13.89
N VAL A 65 -5.30 -2.11 -14.59
CA VAL A 65 -6.21 -2.14 -15.76
C VAL A 65 -5.57 -2.92 -16.90
N LYS A 66 -4.29 -2.67 -17.21
CA LYS A 66 -3.56 -3.42 -18.23
C LYS A 66 -3.53 -4.90 -17.91
N ALA A 67 -3.21 -5.29 -16.68
CA ALA A 67 -3.18 -6.70 -16.27
C ALA A 67 -4.54 -7.39 -16.46
N LYS A 68 -5.66 -6.70 -16.16
CA LYS A 68 -7.00 -7.23 -16.45
C LYS A 68 -7.26 -7.38 -17.94
N LEU A 69 -6.90 -6.38 -18.75
CA LEU A 69 -7.04 -6.45 -20.21
C LEU A 69 -6.22 -7.61 -20.79
N TRP A 70 -4.96 -7.78 -20.38
CA TRP A 70 -4.12 -8.91 -20.77
C TRP A 70 -4.69 -10.25 -20.33
N SER A 71 -5.27 -10.32 -19.13
CA SER A 71 -5.94 -11.54 -18.67
C SER A 71 -7.16 -11.87 -19.52
N TRP A 72 -7.93 -10.87 -19.98
CA TRP A 72 -9.08 -11.04 -20.86
C TRP A 72 -8.71 -11.35 -22.31
N THR A 73 -7.59 -10.85 -22.84
CA THR A 73 -7.10 -11.27 -24.15
C THR A 73 -6.55 -12.69 -24.13
N ASN A 74 -5.81 -13.07 -23.08
CA ASN A 74 -5.28 -14.43 -22.94
C ASN A 74 -6.37 -15.47 -22.62
N LYS A 75 -7.42 -15.06 -21.90
CA LYS A 75 -8.67 -15.82 -21.84
C LYS A 75 -9.49 -15.44 -23.05
N MET A 76 -9.14 -15.96 -24.24
CA MET A 76 -9.96 -15.83 -25.45
C MET A 76 -11.43 -15.89 -25.04
N ILE A 77 -12.10 -14.73 -25.05
CA ILE A 77 -13.52 -14.65 -24.74
C ILE A 77 -14.13 -15.35 -25.93
N SER A 78 -14.35 -16.65 -25.78
CA SER A 78 -14.99 -17.48 -26.78
C SER A 78 -16.21 -16.71 -27.26
N VAL A 79 -16.36 -16.58 -28.57
CA VAL A 79 -17.59 -16.13 -29.22
C VAL A 79 -18.66 -17.19 -28.94
N ALA A 80 -19.04 -17.36 -27.68
CA ALA A 80 -20.01 -18.35 -27.20
C ALA A 80 -21.16 -17.65 -26.43
N GLY A 81 -21.29 -16.33 -26.60
CA GLY A 81 -22.45 -15.54 -26.16
C GLY A 81 -23.04 -14.73 -27.32
N LYS A 82 -22.95 -15.27 -28.55
CA LYS A 82 -23.63 -14.72 -29.72
C LYS A 82 -24.76 -15.67 -30.11
N GLU A 83 -25.75 -15.75 -29.24
CA GLU A 83 -27.13 -16.13 -29.54
C GLU A 83 -28.06 -15.11 -28.89
#